data_AF-A0ABD5JN69-F1
#
_entry.id   AF-A0ABD5JN69-F1
#
_cell.length_a   1.000
_cell.length_b   1.000
_cell.length_c   1.000
_cell.angle_alpha   90.00
_cell.angle_beta   90.00
_cell.angle_gamma   90.00
#
_symmetry.space_group_name_H-M   'P 1'
#
loop_
_entity.id
_entity.type
_entity.pdbx_description
1 polymer ?
#
loop_
_entity_poly.entity_id
_entity_poly.type
_entity_poly.pdbx_seq_one_letter_code
_entity_poly.pdbx_strand_id
1 'polypeptide(L)'
;MTGPWLLPQQDPRTRRDRLEVLTALVNGPEFDPALRGGVLKIPPLHPVYPWSCTVVDCERPRWRRYAMCSVHAEQWQEAEARGMNRAQFLGTAQPLPATEMPEAMMCRICPQRPAFSLQLVLCFRHRNRWLSHLKRHPGGGELEFERWLADQPSLPGYGECRADVCDELAASPLGLCGAHERGARAGRRCRRTSSPPTSAVIVLSR
;
A
#
# COMPACT_ATOMS: atom_id res chain seq x y z
N MET A 1 -3.06 -52.36 11.44
CA MET A 1 -3.07 -51.50 12.64
C MET A 1 -2.15 -50.32 12.37
N THR A 2 -2.73 -49.18 12.04
CA THR A 2 -2.08 -47.91 11.72
C THR A 2 -1.63 -47.23 13.01
N GLY A 3 -0.32 -47.14 13.24
CA GLY A 3 0.26 -46.37 14.34
C GLY A 3 0.03 -44.87 14.14
N PRO A 4 -0.27 -44.11 15.20
CA PRO A 4 -0.60 -42.69 15.08
C PRO A 4 0.67 -41.89 14.75
N TRP A 5 0.62 -41.14 13.66
CA TRP A 5 1.59 -40.11 13.32
C TRP A 5 1.54 -39.01 14.38
N LEU A 6 2.45 -39.07 15.36
CA LEU A 6 2.74 -37.95 16.23
C LEU A 6 3.40 -36.86 15.37
N LEU A 7 2.62 -35.86 14.97
CA LEU A 7 3.17 -34.59 14.50
C LEU A 7 4.13 -34.06 15.57
N PRO A 8 5.38 -33.69 15.23
CA PRO A 8 6.28 -33.09 16.19
C PRO A 8 5.61 -31.83 16.75
N GLN A 9 5.33 -31.82 18.05
CA GLN A 9 4.91 -30.62 18.75
C GLN A 9 6.00 -29.57 18.53
N GLN A 10 5.65 -28.45 17.89
CA GLN A 10 6.58 -27.35 17.71
C GLN A 10 6.93 -26.78 19.09
N ASP A 11 8.20 -26.94 19.50
CA ASP A 11 8.74 -26.38 20.74
C ASP A 11 8.57 -24.84 20.71
N PRO A 12 7.99 -24.22 21.75
CA PRO A 12 7.89 -22.76 21.86
C PRO A 12 9.24 -22.03 21.81
N ARG A 13 10.39 -22.70 22.02
CA ARG A 13 11.75 -22.15 21.79
C ARG A 13 12.02 -21.84 20.31
N THR A 14 11.45 -22.60 19.38
CA THR A 14 11.60 -22.44 17.92
C THR A 14 11.05 -21.09 17.41
N ARG A 15 10.20 -20.39 18.19
CA ARG A 15 9.61 -19.11 17.79
C ARG A 15 10.51 -17.90 18.11
N ARG A 16 11.36 -17.99 19.14
CA ARG A 16 12.34 -16.94 19.49
C ARG A 16 13.53 -16.95 18.52
N ASP A 17 13.92 -18.14 18.07
CA ASP A 17 15.09 -18.38 17.23
C ASP A 17 14.93 -17.87 15.79
N ARG A 18 13.70 -17.79 15.26
CA ARG A 18 13.49 -17.35 13.87
C ARG A 18 13.99 -15.95 13.57
N LEU A 19 13.88 -15.02 14.52
CA LEU A 19 14.40 -13.67 14.30
C LEU A 19 15.93 -13.67 14.30
N GLU A 20 16.53 -14.49 15.16
CA GLU A 20 17.97 -14.64 15.30
C GLU A 20 18.57 -15.32 14.06
N VAL A 21 17.98 -16.42 13.61
CA VAL A 21 18.33 -17.12 12.35
C VAL A 21 18.13 -16.20 11.15
N LEU A 22 16.99 -15.49 11.03
CA LEU A 22 16.80 -14.55 9.92
C LEU A 22 17.81 -13.40 9.96
N THR A 23 18.16 -12.91 11.15
CA THR A 23 19.17 -11.85 11.31
C THR A 23 20.55 -12.37 10.92
N ALA A 24 20.92 -13.58 11.34
CA ALA A 24 22.17 -14.23 10.97
C ALA A 24 22.25 -14.48 9.46
N LEU A 25 21.16 -14.93 8.84
CA LEU A 25 21.07 -15.10 7.39
C LEU A 25 21.19 -13.77 6.67
N VAL A 26 20.44 -12.73 7.08
CA VAL A 26 20.49 -11.40 6.47
C VAL A 26 21.90 -10.77 6.58
N ASN A 27 22.60 -11.00 7.68
CA ASN A 27 23.95 -10.47 7.90
C ASN A 27 25.07 -11.38 7.36
N GLY A 28 24.74 -12.61 6.96
CA GLY A 28 25.70 -13.60 6.47
C GLY A 28 26.19 -13.28 5.05
N PRO A 29 27.43 -13.64 4.68
CA PRO A 29 28.10 -13.17 3.48
C PRO A 29 27.39 -13.49 2.16
N GLU A 30 26.58 -14.55 2.12
CA GLU A 30 25.80 -14.96 0.93
C GLU A 30 24.50 -14.18 0.73
N PHE A 31 24.06 -13.40 1.73
CA PHE A 31 22.88 -12.58 1.58
C PHE A 31 23.19 -11.36 0.73
N ASP A 32 22.40 -11.17 -0.32
CA ASP A 32 22.62 -10.11 -1.30
C ASP A 32 22.75 -8.74 -0.60
N PRO A 33 23.91 -8.07 -0.71
CA PRO A 33 24.14 -6.78 -0.08
C PRO A 33 23.14 -5.72 -0.50
N ALA A 34 22.54 -5.82 -1.69
CA ALA A 34 21.48 -4.90 -2.13
C ALA A 34 20.27 -4.97 -1.19
N LEU A 35 19.95 -6.15 -0.65
CA LEU A 35 18.82 -6.39 0.23
C LEU A 35 19.06 -5.95 1.70
N ARG A 36 20.25 -5.41 2.04
CA ARG A 36 20.57 -4.95 3.40
C ARG A 36 20.32 -3.45 3.58
N GLY A 37 19.46 -3.10 4.54
CA GLY A 37 19.48 -1.81 5.25
C GLY A 37 18.93 -0.57 4.53
N GLY A 38 18.50 -0.65 3.27
CA GLY A 38 17.97 0.50 2.53
C GLY A 38 16.80 0.17 1.61
N VAL A 39 16.15 1.21 1.07
CA VAL A 39 15.15 1.04 0.00
C VAL A 39 15.86 0.52 -1.25
N LEU A 40 15.53 -0.72 -1.60
CA LEU A 40 16.01 -1.39 -2.81
C LEU A 40 15.54 -0.63 -4.07
N LYS A 41 16.47 -0.01 -4.78
CA LYS A 41 16.23 0.51 -6.13
C LYS A 41 16.42 -0.63 -7.14
N ILE A 42 15.36 -1.39 -7.38
CA ILE A 42 15.35 -2.45 -8.38
C ILE A 42 15.16 -1.80 -9.77
N PRO A 43 16.04 -2.03 -10.75
CA PRO A 43 15.81 -1.57 -12.12
C PRO A 43 14.49 -2.09 -12.71
N PRO A 44 13.77 -1.32 -13.53
CA PRO A 44 12.48 -1.74 -14.14
C PRO A 44 12.50 -3.14 -14.76
N LEU A 45 13.57 -3.41 -15.52
CA LEU A 45 13.79 -4.65 -16.27
C LEU A 45 14.70 -5.64 -15.52
N HIS A 46 14.74 -5.61 -14.18
CA HIS A 46 15.58 -6.51 -13.40
C HIS A 46 15.31 -7.98 -13.77
N PRO A 47 16.35 -8.78 -14.14
CA PRO A 47 16.16 -10.10 -14.74
C PRO A 47 15.42 -11.09 -13.82
N VAL A 48 15.53 -10.91 -12.50
CA VAL A 48 14.91 -11.76 -11.48
C VAL A 48 13.64 -11.13 -10.88
N TYR A 49 13.55 -9.80 -10.88
CA TYR A 49 12.48 -9.05 -10.21
C TYR A 49 11.91 -7.95 -11.13
N PRO A 50 11.48 -8.30 -12.35
CA PRO A 50 10.97 -7.30 -13.27
C PRO A 50 9.68 -6.73 -12.70
N TRP A 51 9.63 -5.40 -12.58
CA TRP A 51 8.47 -4.71 -12.04
C TRP A 51 7.81 -3.78 -13.07
N SER A 52 8.39 -3.60 -14.26
CA SER A 52 7.73 -2.91 -15.38
C SER A 52 6.88 -3.87 -16.24
N CYS A 53 5.91 -3.30 -16.94
CA CYS A 53 5.16 -3.98 -17.98
C CYS A 53 6.10 -4.55 -19.06
N THR A 54 5.75 -5.70 -19.64
CA THR A 54 6.49 -6.30 -20.77
C THR A 54 6.26 -5.61 -22.12
N VAL A 55 5.25 -4.74 -22.26
CA VAL A 55 5.09 -3.91 -23.46
C VAL A 55 6.25 -2.91 -23.53
N VAL A 56 6.91 -2.82 -24.68
CA VAL A 56 8.05 -1.93 -24.92
C VAL A 56 7.64 -0.49 -24.63
N ASP A 57 8.53 0.26 -23.96
CA ASP A 57 8.33 1.65 -23.53
C ASP A 57 7.13 1.92 -22.60
N CYS A 58 6.48 0.88 -22.09
CA CYS A 58 5.43 1.05 -21.09
C CYS A 58 6.06 1.27 -19.69
N GLU A 59 5.77 2.43 -19.12
CA GLU A 59 6.31 2.85 -17.82
C GLU A 59 5.47 2.34 -16.63
N ARG A 60 4.36 1.67 -16.91
CA ARG A 60 3.45 1.20 -15.86
C ARG A 60 3.97 -0.05 -15.14
N PRO A 61 3.70 -0.19 -13.84
CA PRO A 61 4.14 -1.35 -13.08
C PRO A 61 3.42 -2.62 -13.54
N ARG A 62 4.18 -3.71 -13.57
CA ARG A 62 3.74 -5.08 -13.82
C ARG A 62 2.70 -5.48 -12.78
N TRP A 63 1.57 -5.95 -13.29
CA TRP A 63 0.57 -6.63 -12.48
C TRP A 63 0.96 -8.10 -12.31
N ARG A 64 0.82 -8.61 -11.08
CA ARG A 64 1.40 -9.89 -10.64
C ARG A 64 1.10 -11.09 -11.55
N ARG A 65 -0.07 -11.09 -12.21
CA ARG A 65 -0.59 -12.26 -12.93
C ARG A 65 -0.14 -12.37 -14.39
N TYR A 66 0.13 -11.27 -15.09
CA TYR A 66 0.16 -11.29 -16.56
C TYR A 66 1.48 -10.85 -17.20
N ALA A 67 2.51 -10.56 -16.41
CA ALA A 67 3.73 -9.86 -16.88
C ALA A 67 3.50 -8.47 -17.49
N MET A 68 2.25 -8.03 -17.58
CA MET A 68 1.80 -6.76 -18.12
C MET A 68 1.22 -5.90 -17.00
N CYS A 69 1.07 -4.60 -17.23
CA CYS A 69 0.27 -3.75 -16.35
C CYS A 69 -1.22 -4.18 -16.39
N SER A 70 -2.06 -3.67 -15.47
CA SER A 70 -3.48 -4.05 -15.43
C SER A 70 -4.22 -3.73 -16.74
N VAL A 71 -3.95 -2.56 -17.32
CA VAL A 71 -4.60 -2.12 -18.57
C VAL A 71 -4.19 -3.01 -19.75
N HIS A 72 -2.90 -3.29 -19.91
CA HIS A 72 -2.43 -4.20 -20.96
C HIS A 72 -2.88 -5.64 -20.72
N ALA A 73 -3.06 -6.07 -19.48
CA ALA A 73 -3.64 -7.37 -19.18
C ALA A 73 -5.10 -7.46 -19.66
N GLU A 74 -5.91 -6.42 -19.43
CA GLU A 74 -7.29 -6.34 -19.93
C GLU A 74 -7.33 -6.32 -21.46
N GLN A 75 -6.54 -5.45 -22.10
CA GLN A 75 -6.44 -5.38 -23.55
C GLN A 75 -5.96 -6.71 -24.16
N TRP A 76 -5.03 -7.41 -23.49
CA TRP A 76 -4.59 -8.73 -23.90
C TRP A 76 -5.73 -9.75 -23.84
N GLN A 77 -6.53 -9.77 -22.77
CA GLN A 77 -7.67 -10.69 -22.68
C GLN A 77 -8.70 -10.44 -23.79
N GLU A 78 -8.95 -9.17 -24.13
CA GLU A 78 -9.84 -8.82 -25.25
C GLU A 78 -9.27 -9.24 -26.61
N ALA A 79 -7.97 -9.07 -26.83
CA ALA A 79 -7.29 -9.45 -28.06
C ALA A 79 -7.21 -10.97 -28.23
N GLU A 80 -6.90 -11.68 -27.14
CA GLU A 80 -6.87 -13.15 -27.06
C GLU A 80 -8.25 -13.75 -27.39
N ALA A 81 -9.32 -13.17 -26.84
CA ALA A 81 -10.69 -13.58 -27.16
C ALA A 81 -11.06 -13.39 -28.65
N ARG A 82 -10.36 -12.49 -29.36
CA ARG A 82 -10.50 -12.27 -30.81
C ARG A 82 -9.51 -13.10 -31.65
N GLY A 83 -8.78 -14.01 -31.02
CA GLY A 83 -7.82 -14.91 -31.68
C GLY A 83 -6.45 -14.30 -31.97
N MET A 84 -6.13 -13.12 -31.41
CA MET A 84 -4.81 -12.52 -31.56
C MET A 84 -3.78 -13.29 -30.73
N ASN A 85 -2.61 -13.53 -31.30
CA ASN A 85 -1.50 -14.15 -30.56
C ASN A 85 -0.74 -13.12 -29.70
N ARG A 86 -0.07 -13.62 -28.66
CA ARG A 86 0.59 -12.77 -27.65
C ARG A 86 1.75 -11.95 -28.19
N ALA A 87 2.53 -12.50 -29.12
CA ALA A 87 3.67 -11.80 -29.71
C ALA A 87 3.20 -10.61 -30.57
N GLN A 88 2.14 -10.83 -31.37
CA GLN A 88 1.49 -9.81 -32.16
C GLN A 88 0.91 -8.69 -31.28
N PHE A 89 0.26 -9.05 -30.17
CA PHE A 89 -0.21 -8.05 -29.21
C PHE A 89 0.94 -7.23 -28.63
N LEU A 90 2.00 -7.87 -28.14
CA LEU A 90 3.15 -7.16 -27.56
C LEU A 90 3.85 -6.23 -28.56
N GLY A 91 3.87 -6.60 -29.84
CA GLY A 91 4.46 -5.77 -30.91
C GLY A 91 3.56 -4.61 -31.38
N THR A 92 2.27 -4.63 -31.07
CA THR A 92 1.28 -3.61 -31.53
C THR A 92 0.67 -2.79 -30.41
N ALA A 93 0.79 -3.24 -29.15
CA ALA A 93 0.27 -2.55 -27.99
C ALA A 93 0.98 -1.20 -27.79
N GLN A 94 0.21 -0.12 -27.66
CA GLN A 94 0.76 1.19 -27.40
C GLN A 94 1.31 1.27 -25.96
N PRO A 95 2.48 1.88 -25.75
CA PRO A 95 3.01 2.13 -24.41
C PRO A 95 2.09 3.09 -23.64
N LEU A 96 2.09 2.94 -22.32
CA LEU A 96 1.37 3.83 -21.43
C LEU A 96 2.38 4.55 -20.52
N PRO A 97 2.20 5.86 -20.27
CA PRO A 97 3.05 6.59 -19.34
C PRO A 97 2.87 6.08 -17.92
N ALA A 98 3.83 6.41 -17.06
CA ALA A 98 3.80 6.07 -15.66
C ALA A 98 2.45 6.46 -15.04
N THR A 99 1.93 5.61 -14.14
CA THR A 99 0.74 5.98 -13.40
C THR A 99 1.13 7.09 -12.43
N GLU A 100 0.71 8.32 -12.72
CA GLU A 100 0.75 9.38 -11.73
C GLU A 100 -0.20 9.00 -10.60
N MET A 101 0.36 8.85 -9.41
CA MET A 101 -0.48 8.75 -8.22
C MET A 101 -0.97 10.16 -7.94
N PRO A 102 -2.30 10.39 -7.90
CA PRO A 102 -2.81 11.69 -7.51
C PRO A 102 -2.21 12.04 -6.16
N GLU A 103 -1.76 13.28 -6.03
CA GLU A 103 -1.32 13.81 -4.74
C GLU A 103 -2.39 13.51 -3.69
N ALA A 104 -1.97 13.17 -2.48
CA ALA A 104 -2.86 12.82 -1.39
C ALA A 104 -3.82 13.99 -1.11
N MET A 105 -5.03 13.93 -1.67
CA MET A 105 -6.03 14.97 -1.44
C MET A 105 -6.41 14.97 0.04
N MET A 106 -6.56 16.16 0.63
CA MET A 106 -7.03 16.30 2.00
C MET A 106 -8.55 16.34 2.03
N CYS A 107 -9.12 15.88 3.14
CA CYS A 107 -10.56 15.94 3.36
C CYS A 107 -11.04 17.39 3.32
N ARG A 108 -12.10 17.67 2.55
CA ARG A 108 -12.71 19.02 2.44
C ARG A 108 -13.06 19.66 3.80
N ILE A 109 -13.33 18.85 4.82
CA ILE A 109 -13.66 19.29 6.18
C ILE A 109 -12.45 19.24 7.15
N CYS A 110 -11.46 18.37 6.87
CA CYS A 110 -10.36 18.10 7.80
C CYS A 110 -9.01 18.25 7.07
N PRO A 111 -8.35 19.41 7.19
CA PRO A 111 -7.12 19.68 6.44
C PRO A 111 -5.95 18.76 6.85
N GLN A 112 -5.98 18.19 8.06
CA GLN A 112 -4.95 17.27 8.56
C GLN A 112 -5.31 15.79 8.36
N ARG A 113 -6.29 15.49 7.50
CA ARG A 113 -6.71 14.10 7.25
C ARG A 113 -6.79 13.82 5.76
N PRO A 114 -6.07 12.80 5.27
CA PRO A 114 -6.15 12.43 3.86
C PRO A 114 -7.58 11.95 3.51
N ALA A 115 -8.01 12.30 2.31
CA ALA A 115 -9.24 11.83 1.72
C ALA A 115 -9.14 10.32 1.49
N PHE A 116 -10.14 9.59 1.97
CA PHE A 116 -10.26 8.16 1.75
C PHE A 116 -10.97 7.85 0.42
N SER A 117 -11.83 8.76 -0.04
CA SER A 117 -12.53 8.67 -1.33
C SER A 117 -12.15 9.88 -2.17
N LEU A 118 -11.57 9.63 -3.35
CA LEU A 118 -11.19 10.70 -4.29
C LEU A 118 -12.43 11.38 -4.90
N GLN A 119 -13.54 10.66 -5.06
CA GLN A 119 -14.79 11.23 -5.61
C GLN A 119 -15.42 12.26 -4.66
N LEU A 120 -15.52 11.93 -3.37
CA LEU A 120 -16.13 12.82 -2.37
C LEU A 120 -15.12 13.77 -1.73
N VAL A 121 -13.83 13.47 -1.85
CA VAL A 121 -12.73 14.18 -1.19
C VAL A 121 -12.98 14.29 0.33
N LEU A 122 -13.38 13.17 0.94
CA LEU A 122 -13.69 13.07 2.38
C LEU A 122 -12.80 12.04 3.07
N CYS A 123 -12.38 12.34 4.30
CA CYS A 123 -11.73 11.36 5.16
C CYS A 123 -12.70 10.20 5.46
N PHE A 124 -12.16 9.05 5.91
CA PHE A 124 -12.95 7.86 6.19
C PHE A 124 -14.17 8.13 7.11
N ARG A 125 -13.98 8.97 8.14
CA ARG A 125 -15.03 9.29 9.12
C ARG A 125 -16.15 10.13 8.51
N HIS A 126 -15.82 11.17 7.76
CA HIS A 126 -16.82 12.01 7.09
C HIS A 126 -17.53 11.26 5.97
N ARG A 127 -16.81 10.46 5.18
CA ARG A 127 -17.43 9.58 4.19
C ARG A 127 -18.50 8.67 4.82
N ASN A 128 -18.18 8.02 5.95
CA ASN A 128 -19.15 7.11 6.59
C ASN A 128 -20.32 7.84 7.23
N ARG A 129 -20.11 9.07 7.74
CA ARG A 129 -21.21 9.92 8.21
C ARG A 129 -22.13 10.35 7.06
N TRP A 130 -21.57 10.74 5.92
CA TRP A 130 -22.32 11.06 4.72
C TRP A 130 -23.14 9.87 4.22
N LEU A 131 -22.52 8.69 4.10
CA LEU A 131 -23.25 7.47 3.72
C LEU A 131 -24.37 7.11 4.71
N SER A 132 -24.19 7.43 6.00
CA SER A 132 -25.23 7.23 7.01
C SER A 132 -26.33 8.31 6.93
N HIS A 133 -26.01 9.51 6.47
CA HIS A 133 -26.98 10.57 6.20
C HIS A 133 -27.86 10.20 5.00
N LEU A 134 -27.27 9.75 3.89
CA LEU A 134 -28.00 9.29 2.70
C LEU A 134 -28.97 8.12 2.99
N LYS A 135 -28.63 7.24 3.94
CA LYS A 135 -29.56 6.18 4.39
C LYS A 135 -30.83 6.73 5.04
N ARG A 136 -30.77 7.91 5.65
CA ARG A 136 -31.90 8.60 6.29
C ARG A 136 -32.59 9.57 5.34
N HIS A 137 -31.87 10.05 4.32
CA HIS A 137 -32.33 10.99 3.30
C HIS A 137 -32.07 10.43 1.90
N PRO A 138 -32.83 9.39 1.48
CA PRO A 138 -32.69 8.83 0.15
C PRO A 138 -33.16 9.84 -0.91
N GLY A 139 -32.38 10.01 -1.99
CA GLY A 139 -32.65 10.99 -3.05
C GLY A 139 -31.88 12.31 -2.91
N GLY A 140 -31.01 12.41 -1.92
CA GLY A 140 -30.10 13.55 -1.75
C GLY A 140 -29.17 13.79 -2.93
N GLY A 141 -29.31 14.96 -3.57
CA GLY A 141 -28.43 15.45 -4.61
C GLY A 141 -27.26 16.30 -4.07
N GLU A 142 -26.57 16.97 -4.98
CA GLU A 142 -25.40 17.81 -4.68
C GLU A 142 -25.70 18.92 -3.64
N LEU A 143 -26.88 19.54 -3.71
CA LEU A 143 -27.26 20.59 -2.77
C LEU A 143 -27.43 20.08 -1.32
N GLU A 144 -27.86 18.84 -1.15
CA GLU A 144 -27.89 18.22 0.18
C GLU A 144 -26.49 17.86 0.66
N PHE A 145 -25.61 17.45 -0.23
CA PHE A 145 -24.21 17.20 0.09
C PHE A 145 -23.51 18.45 0.59
N GLU A 146 -23.66 19.58 -0.11
CA GLU A 146 -23.06 20.86 0.30
C GLU A 146 -23.62 21.38 1.63
N ARG A 147 -24.93 21.25 1.84
CA ARG A 147 -25.54 21.57 3.15
C ARG A 147 -24.98 20.69 4.26
N TRP A 148 -24.90 19.37 4.01
CA TRP A 148 -24.35 18.43 4.97
C TRP A 148 -22.88 18.73 5.30
N LEU A 149 -22.07 19.13 4.29
CA LEU A 149 -20.67 19.52 4.47
C LEU A 149 -20.54 20.71 5.42
N ALA A 150 -21.36 21.74 5.24
CA ALA A 150 -21.35 22.95 6.08
C ALA A 150 -21.63 22.66 7.56
N ASP A 151 -22.46 21.66 7.85
CA ASP A 151 -22.84 21.26 9.21
C ASP A 151 -21.80 20.35 9.89
N GLN A 152 -20.78 19.88 9.16
CA GLN A 152 -19.83 18.93 9.73
C GLN A 152 -18.74 19.60 10.56
N PRO A 153 -18.49 19.13 11.79
CA PRO A 153 -17.33 19.58 12.54
C PRO A 153 -16.05 19.01 11.92
N SER A 154 -15.01 19.85 11.90
CA SER A 154 -13.64 19.42 11.65
C SER A 154 -13.14 18.54 12.79
N LEU A 155 -12.23 17.62 12.46
CA LEU A 155 -11.66 16.66 13.39
C LEU A 155 -10.13 16.71 13.29
N PRO A 156 -9.40 16.61 14.42
CA PRO A 156 -7.94 16.66 14.42
C PRO A 156 -7.35 15.51 13.61
N GLY A 157 -6.17 15.72 13.03
CA GLY A 157 -5.41 14.66 12.35
C GLY A 157 -5.06 13.49 13.26
N TYR A 158 -4.58 12.40 12.66
CA TYR A 158 -4.05 11.25 13.41
C TYR A 158 -2.51 11.27 13.53
N GLY A 159 -1.87 12.35 13.07
CA GLY A 159 -0.41 12.43 12.92
C GLY A 159 0.09 11.71 11.67
N GLU A 160 1.40 11.46 11.65
CA GLU A 160 2.10 10.77 10.57
C GLU A 160 1.93 9.25 10.65
N CYS A 161 2.22 8.57 9.54
CA CYS A 161 2.24 7.12 9.47
C CYS A 161 3.40 6.56 10.31
N ARG A 162 3.09 5.60 11.19
CA ARG A 162 4.07 4.90 12.05
C ARG A 162 4.92 3.86 11.33
N ALA A 163 4.83 3.81 10.00
CA ALA A 163 5.63 2.89 9.20
C ALA A 163 6.99 3.55 8.96
N ASP A 164 8.05 2.75 9.05
CA ASP A 164 9.41 3.23 8.81
C ASP A 164 9.52 3.89 7.43
N VAL A 165 10.25 5.00 7.34
CA VAL A 165 10.48 5.82 6.13
C VAL A 165 9.22 6.31 5.39
N CYS A 166 8.04 6.28 6.02
CA CYS A 166 6.79 6.77 5.43
C CYS A 166 6.46 8.18 5.92
N ASP A 167 6.38 9.13 5.00
CA ASP A 167 6.06 10.55 5.21
C ASP A 167 4.56 10.87 5.09
N GLU A 168 3.74 9.87 4.76
CA GLU A 168 2.29 10.02 4.61
C GLU A 168 1.56 10.24 5.94
N LEU A 169 0.44 10.96 5.89
CA LEU A 169 -0.45 11.13 7.04
C LEU A 169 -1.21 9.83 7.38
N ALA A 170 -1.41 9.60 8.68
CA ALA A 170 -2.25 8.51 9.17
C ALA A 170 -3.71 8.74 8.79
N ALA A 171 -4.33 7.73 8.19
CA ALA A 171 -5.72 7.77 7.74
C ALA A 171 -6.72 7.33 8.83
N SER A 172 -6.22 6.69 9.89
CA SER A 172 -7.02 6.12 10.97
C SER A 172 -6.29 6.18 12.33
N PRO A 173 -7.00 5.94 13.45
CA PRO A 173 -6.39 5.87 14.79
C PRO A 173 -5.31 4.79 14.95
N LEU A 174 -5.15 3.91 13.96
CA LEU A 174 -4.07 2.92 13.95
C LEU A 174 -2.69 3.55 13.72
N GLY A 175 -2.64 4.84 13.37
CA GLY A 175 -1.40 5.54 13.03
C GLY A 175 -0.79 5.02 11.74
N LEU A 176 -1.61 4.56 10.79
CA LEU A 176 -1.16 4.05 9.50
C LEU A 176 -1.81 4.84 8.38
N CYS A 177 -1.05 5.12 7.32
CA CYS A 177 -1.62 5.63 6.07
C CYS A 177 -2.50 4.57 5.40
N GLY A 178 -3.32 4.96 4.43
CA GLY A 178 -4.27 4.05 3.77
C GLY A 178 -3.59 2.85 3.10
N ALA A 179 -2.39 3.02 2.54
CA ALA A 179 -1.62 1.93 1.94
C ALA A 179 -1.15 0.91 2.99
N HIS A 180 -0.58 1.39 4.09
CA HIS A 180 -0.07 0.55 5.17
C HIS A 180 -1.18 -0.15 5.95
N GLU A 181 -2.35 0.47 6.14
CA GLU A 181 -3.49 -0.17 6.76
C GLU A 181 -4.02 -1.33 5.90
N ARG A 182 -4.14 -1.14 4.57
CA ARG A 182 -4.51 -2.22 3.64
C ARG A 182 -3.46 -3.35 3.64
N GLY A 183 -2.18 -3.00 3.71
CA GLY A 183 -1.08 -3.95 3.85
C GLY A 183 -1.23 -4.82 5.10
N ALA A 184 -1.40 -4.18 6.26
CA ALA A 184 -1.55 -4.87 7.54
C ALA A 184 -2.76 -5.81 7.56
N ARG A 185 -3.92 -5.38 7.04
CA ARG A 185 -5.13 -6.22 6.92
C ARG A 185 -4.92 -7.44 6.03
N ALA A 186 -4.11 -7.31 4.99
CA ALA A 186 -3.75 -8.40 4.09
C ALA A 186 -2.60 -9.29 4.62
N GLY A 187 -2.24 -9.15 5.91
CA GLY A 187 -1.15 -9.91 6.52
C GLY A 187 0.25 -9.51 6.06
N ARG A 188 0.41 -8.39 5.34
CA ARG A 188 1.73 -7.87 4.97
C ARG A 188 2.36 -7.18 6.18
N ARG A 189 3.60 -7.52 6.47
CA ARG A 189 4.36 -6.92 7.58
C ARG A 189 4.85 -5.54 7.14
N CYS A 190 4.44 -4.51 7.86
CA CYS A 190 5.10 -3.21 7.85
C CYS A 190 5.99 -3.17 9.09
N ARG A 191 7.26 -2.76 8.96
CA ARG A 191 8.11 -2.49 10.13
C ARG A 191 7.47 -1.33 10.88
N ARG A 192 6.91 -1.59 12.06
CA ARG A 192 6.49 -0.55 13.01
C ARG A 192 7.65 -0.28 13.94
N THR A 193 7.97 0.98 14.20
CA THR A 193 8.80 1.30 15.36
C THR A 193 7.96 1.11 16.61
N SER A 194 8.45 0.25 17.51
CA SER A 194 8.09 0.25 18.92
C SER A 194 9.28 0.80 19.69
N SER A 195 9.44 2.13 19.74
CA SER A 195 10.21 2.85 20.76
C SER A 195 9.80 4.34 20.79
N PRO A 196 9.81 4.99 21.96
CA PRO A 196 9.29 6.35 22.17
C PRO A 196 10.27 7.41 21.64
N PRO A 197 9.81 8.68 21.46
CA PRO A 197 10.71 9.76 21.04
C PRO A 197 11.67 10.05 22.19
N THR A 198 12.97 9.78 22.01
CA THR A 198 14.00 10.31 22.91
C THR A 198 14.59 11.55 22.25
N SER A 199 13.93 12.69 22.45
CA SER A 199 14.61 13.98 22.36
C SER A 199 15.43 14.13 23.64
N ALA A 200 16.72 13.75 23.59
CA ALA A 200 17.69 14.24 24.55
C ALA A 200 18.40 15.45 23.91
N VAL A 201 17.88 16.63 24.21
CA VAL A 201 18.61 17.88 24.03
C VAL A 201 19.68 17.92 25.13
N ILE A 202 20.95 17.84 24.75
CA ILE A 202 22.04 18.26 25.63
C ILE A 202 22.53 19.61 25.10
N VAL A 203 22.11 20.68 25.78
CA VAL A 203 22.75 21.99 25.69
C VAL A 203 24.01 21.92 26.54
N LEU A 204 25.18 22.05 25.92
CA LEU A 204 26.40 22.42 26.62
C LEU A 204 26.62 23.92 26.42
N SER A 205 26.22 24.69 27.42
CA SER A 205 26.65 26.09 27.58
C SER A 205 28.03 26.07 28.22
N ARG A 206 28.99 26.68 27.49
CA ARG A 206 30.35 27.15 27.87
C ARG A 206 31.08 26.47 29.02
#